data_AF-A0A7R6V290-F1
#
_entry.id   AF-A0A7R6V290-F1
#
_cell.length_a   1.000
_cell.length_b   1.000
_cell.length_c   1.000
_cell.angle_alpha   90.00
_cell.angle_beta   90.00
_cell.angle_gamma   90.00
#
_symmetry.space_group_name_H-M   'P 1'
#
loop_
_entity.id
_entity.type
_entity.pdbx_description
1 polymer ?
#
loop_
_entity_poly.entity_id
_entity_poly.type
_entity_poly.pdbx_seq_one_letter_code
_entity_poly.pdbx_strand_id
1 'polypeptide(L)'
;MAYSQGGGKKKVCYYYDGDIGNYYYGQGHPMKPHRIRMTHNLLLNYGLYRKMEIYRPHKATAEEMTKYHSDEYIKFLRSIRPDNMSEYSKQMQRFNVGELKKIRKKQRTKKQTLRKKINPRTTVVKKQIPKEPNQNSSATPEFDSLTNFRKSLKRKY
;
A
#
# COMPACT_ATOMS: atom_id res chain seq x y z
N MET A 1 -22.10 26.40 -15.21
CA MET A 1 -22.61 25.22 -15.93
C MET A 1 -23.64 24.55 -15.04
N ALA A 2 -24.92 24.62 -15.40
CA ALA A 2 -26.00 24.04 -14.61
C ALA A 2 -26.01 22.51 -14.79
N TYR A 3 -25.96 21.75 -13.70
CA TYR A 3 -26.21 20.31 -13.73
C TYR A 3 -27.72 20.10 -13.86
N SER A 4 -28.17 19.71 -15.05
CA SER A 4 -29.56 19.30 -15.29
C SER A 4 -29.89 18.07 -14.44
N GLN A 5 -30.73 18.28 -13.41
CA GLN A 5 -31.34 17.26 -12.58
C GLN A 5 -32.50 16.58 -13.32
N GLY A 6 -32.17 15.91 -14.43
CA GLY A 6 -33.07 14.98 -15.13
C GLY A 6 -32.71 13.54 -14.77
N GLY A 7 -33.58 12.86 -14.01
CA GLY A 7 -33.43 11.53 -13.41
C GLY A 7 -33.47 10.35 -14.40
N GLY A 8 -32.73 10.43 -15.51
CA GLY A 8 -32.52 9.32 -16.45
C GLY A 8 -31.17 8.64 -16.25
N LYS A 9 -31.07 7.36 -16.65
CA LYS A 9 -29.78 6.63 -16.67
C LYS A 9 -28.78 7.39 -17.54
N LYS A 10 -27.64 7.76 -16.96
CA LYS A 10 -26.58 8.48 -17.67
C LYS A 10 -25.73 7.52 -18.49
N LYS A 11 -25.26 8.01 -19.64
CA LYS A 11 -24.26 7.32 -20.45
C LYS A 11 -22.92 7.32 -19.69
N VAL A 12 -22.27 6.16 -19.60
CA VAL A 12 -21.00 5.98 -18.88
C VAL A 12 -19.91 5.59 -19.88
N CYS A 13 -18.79 6.29 -19.84
CA CYS A 13 -17.57 5.94 -20.57
C CYS A 13 -16.50 5.48 -19.58
N TYR A 14 -15.84 4.37 -19.89
CA TYR A 14 -14.82 3.74 -19.06
C TYR A 14 -13.51 3.60 -19.84
N TYR A 15 -12.43 4.12 -19.28
CA TYR A 15 -11.12 4.12 -19.93
C TYR A 15 -10.19 3.09 -19.29
N TYR A 16 -9.62 2.21 -20.09
CA TYR A 16 -8.69 1.18 -19.62
C TYR A 16 -7.63 0.84 -20.66
N ASP A 17 -6.39 0.73 -20.21
CA ASP A 17 -5.28 0.17 -20.98
C ASP A 17 -4.76 -1.08 -20.26
N GLY A 18 -4.60 -2.19 -20.99
CA GLY A 18 -4.14 -3.47 -20.44
C GLY A 18 -2.75 -3.42 -19.80
N ASP A 19 -1.89 -2.50 -20.25
CA ASP A 19 -0.51 -2.38 -19.80
C ASP A 19 -0.40 -1.74 -18.40
N ILE A 20 -1.43 -1.01 -17.95
CA ILE A 20 -1.39 -0.28 -16.67
C ILE A 20 -1.11 -1.19 -15.47
N GLY A 21 -1.55 -2.45 -15.53
CA GLY A 21 -1.34 -3.42 -14.46
C GLY A 21 0.09 -3.98 -14.38
N ASN A 22 0.93 -3.76 -15.40
CA ASN A 22 2.29 -4.29 -15.48
C ASN A 22 3.35 -3.34 -14.88
N TYR A 23 3.02 -2.07 -14.66
CA TYR A 23 3.97 -1.11 -14.07
C TYR A 23 4.29 -1.46 -12.62
N TYR A 24 5.58 -1.46 -12.28
CA TYR A 24 6.08 -1.89 -10.97
C TYR A 24 6.90 -0.80 -10.28
N TYR A 25 6.39 -0.31 -9.14
CA TYR A 25 7.03 0.74 -8.33
C TYR A 25 8.22 0.24 -7.48
N GLY A 26 8.53 -1.05 -7.51
CA GLY A 26 9.60 -1.64 -6.70
C GLY A 26 9.12 -2.44 -5.48
N GLN A 27 10.05 -3.22 -4.95
CA GLN A 27 9.82 -4.09 -3.80
C GLN A 27 9.49 -3.26 -2.54
N GLY A 28 8.45 -3.68 -1.82
CA GLY A 28 8.00 -3.01 -0.59
C GLY A 28 7.29 -1.67 -0.80
N HIS A 29 7.07 -1.23 -2.03
CA HIS A 29 6.30 -0.03 -2.34
C HIS A 29 4.78 -0.31 -2.23
N PRO A 30 3.99 0.51 -1.51
CA PRO A 30 2.55 0.27 -1.30
C PRO A 30 1.70 0.51 -2.55
N MET A 31 2.11 1.42 -3.43
CA MET A 31 1.41 1.64 -4.70
C MET A 31 1.60 0.45 -5.64
N LYS A 32 0.52 -0.29 -5.92
CA LYS A 32 0.47 -1.40 -6.88
C LYS A 32 -0.55 -1.10 -7.99
N PRO A 33 -0.09 -0.75 -9.22
CA PRO A 33 -0.98 -0.53 -10.37
C PRO A 33 -1.84 -1.74 -10.74
N HIS A 34 -1.38 -2.95 -10.38
CA HIS A 34 -2.14 -4.19 -10.52
C HIS A 34 -3.60 -4.11 -10.03
N ARG A 35 -3.88 -3.27 -9.01
CA ARG A 35 -5.25 -3.06 -8.53
C ARG A 35 -6.23 -2.63 -9.62
N ILE A 36 -5.77 -1.86 -10.61
CA ILE A 36 -6.60 -1.40 -11.73
C ILE A 36 -6.99 -2.59 -12.61
N ARG A 37 -6.07 -3.52 -12.87
CA ARG A 37 -6.35 -4.77 -13.59
C ARG A 37 -7.33 -5.66 -12.82
N MET A 38 -7.20 -5.76 -11.50
CA MET A 38 -8.15 -6.52 -10.68
C MET A 38 -9.57 -5.94 -10.80
N THR A 39 -9.72 -4.62 -10.67
CA THR A 39 -11.01 -3.95 -10.83
C THR A 39 -11.60 -4.17 -12.22
N HIS A 40 -10.78 -4.08 -13.28
CA HIS A 40 -11.21 -4.34 -14.65
C HIS A 40 -11.75 -5.77 -14.82
N ASN A 41 -11.04 -6.78 -14.29
CA ASN A 41 -11.47 -8.18 -14.39
C ASN A 41 -12.79 -8.45 -13.62
N LEU A 42 -12.95 -7.87 -12.43
CA LEU A 42 -14.22 -7.97 -11.69
C LEU A 42 -15.36 -7.38 -12.52
N LEU A 43 -15.16 -6.18 -13.06
CA LEU A 43 -16.13 -5.48 -13.88
C LEU A 43 -16.57 -6.30 -15.11
N LEU A 44 -15.63 -7.00 -15.75
CA LEU A 44 -15.93 -7.91 -16.87
C LEU A 44 -16.79 -9.10 -16.42
N ASN A 45 -16.40 -9.75 -15.32
CA ASN A 45 -17.12 -10.91 -14.78
C ASN A 45 -18.52 -10.58 -14.28
N TYR A 46 -18.75 -9.35 -13.79
CA TYR A 46 -20.09 -8.87 -13.44
C TYR A 46 -20.94 -8.46 -14.67
N GLY A 47 -20.38 -8.54 -15.88
CA GLY A 47 -21.10 -8.17 -17.11
C GLY A 47 -21.39 -6.67 -17.26
N LEU A 48 -20.74 -5.82 -16.45
CA LEU A 48 -20.96 -4.37 -16.46
C LEU A 48 -20.46 -3.71 -17.75
N TYR A 49 -19.51 -4.34 -18.46
CA TYR A 49 -19.03 -3.87 -19.76
C TYR A 49 -20.15 -3.67 -20.80
N ARG A 50 -21.28 -4.38 -20.65
CA ARG A 50 -22.44 -4.26 -21.54
C ARG A 50 -23.24 -2.97 -21.33
N LYS A 51 -23.04 -2.28 -20.20
CA LYS A 51 -23.82 -1.10 -19.78
C LYS A 51 -23.06 0.21 -19.93
N MET A 52 -21.85 0.17 -20.47
CA MET A 52 -20.96 1.33 -20.61
C MET A 52 -20.09 1.20 -21.87
N GLU A 53 -19.58 2.32 -22.35
CA GLU A 53 -18.65 2.33 -23.48
C GLU A 53 -17.21 2.23 -22.97
N ILE A 54 -16.47 1.25 -23.48
CA ILE A 54 -15.07 1.01 -23.08
C ILE A 54 -14.14 1.57 -24.14
N TYR A 55 -13.22 2.43 -23.71
CA TYR A 55 -12.22 3.06 -24.58
C TYR A 55 -10.81 2.73 -24.10
N ARG A 56 -9.90 2.52 -25.05
CA ARG A 56 -8.47 2.50 -24.75
C ARG A 56 -7.94 3.95 -24.81
N PRO A 57 -7.39 4.49 -23.73
CA PRO A 57 -6.84 5.85 -23.76
C PRO A 57 -5.59 5.90 -24.66
N HIS A 58 -5.39 7.03 -25.33
CA HIS A 58 -4.14 7.31 -26.02
C HIS A 58 -3.06 7.76 -25.02
N LYS A 59 -1.79 7.63 -25.40
CA LYS A 59 -0.68 8.13 -24.58
C LYS A 59 -0.61 9.65 -24.72
N ALA A 60 -0.78 10.36 -23.61
CA ALA A 60 -0.68 11.82 -23.58
C ALA A 60 0.70 12.28 -24.07
N THR A 61 0.70 13.28 -24.95
CA THR A 61 1.92 13.88 -25.51
C THR A 61 2.60 14.81 -24.50
N ALA A 62 3.86 15.16 -24.76
CA ALA A 62 4.56 16.15 -23.94
C ALA A 62 3.83 17.51 -23.95
N GLU A 63 3.34 17.93 -25.12
CA GLU A 63 2.61 19.19 -25.30
C GLU A 63 1.33 19.26 -24.47
N GLU A 64 0.60 18.15 -24.35
CA GLU A 64 -0.60 18.11 -23.50
C GLU A 64 -0.27 18.20 -22.01
N MET A 65 0.82 17.55 -21.59
CA MET A 65 1.27 17.57 -20.20
C MET A 65 1.83 18.95 -19.80
N THR A 66 2.50 19.66 -20.72
CA THR A 66 3.08 20.98 -20.45
C THR A 66 2.07 22.12 -20.42
N LYS A 67 0.79 21.86 -20.74
CA LYS A 67 -0.31 22.82 -20.47
C LYS A 67 -0.42 23.19 -18.99
N TYR A 68 0.08 22.33 -18.10
CA TYR A 68 0.11 22.59 -16.66
C TYR A 68 1.50 22.41 -16.04
N HIS A 69 2.24 21.38 -16.44
CA HIS A 69 3.57 21.12 -15.90
C HIS A 69 4.65 21.95 -16.62
N SER A 70 5.76 22.24 -15.93
CA SER A 70 6.89 22.90 -16.59
C SER A 70 7.57 22.00 -17.63
N ASP A 71 8.05 22.61 -18.71
CA ASP A 71 8.76 21.90 -19.78
C ASP A 71 9.97 21.12 -19.26
N GLU A 72 10.73 21.72 -18.32
CA GLU A 72 11.87 21.09 -17.67
C GLU A 72 11.48 19.78 -16.97
N TYR A 73 10.33 19.77 -16.27
CA TYR A 73 9.87 18.60 -15.54
C TYR A 73 9.43 17.48 -16.48
N ILE A 74 8.67 17.79 -17.52
CA ILE A 74 8.24 16.79 -18.51
C ILE A 74 9.44 16.22 -19.29
N LYS A 75 10.40 17.06 -19.66
CA LYS A 75 11.66 16.61 -20.29
C LYS A 75 12.45 15.69 -19.36
N PHE A 76 12.50 16.00 -18.07
CA PHE A 76 13.12 15.14 -17.06
C PHE A 76 12.41 13.78 -16.96
N LEU A 77 11.08 13.76 -16.79
CA LEU A 77 10.31 12.51 -16.70
C LEU A 77 10.46 11.62 -17.94
N ARG A 78 10.58 12.22 -19.13
CA ARG A 78 10.80 11.49 -20.38
C ARG A 78 12.20 10.86 -20.48
N SER A 79 13.20 11.47 -19.84
CA SER A 79 14.62 11.09 -20.00
C SER A 79 15.12 10.18 -18.88
N ILE A 80 14.54 10.28 -17.68
CA ILE A 80 14.96 9.51 -16.52
C ILE A 80 14.61 8.03 -16.69
N ARG A 81 15.60 7.17 -16.45
CA ARG A 81 15.49 5.72 -16.47
C ARG A 81 16.32 5.11 -15.34
N PRO A 82 16.10 3.83 -14.96
CA PRO A 82 16.88 3.18 -13.91
C PRO A 82 18.40 3.17 -14.18
N ASP A 83 18.81 3.14 -15.45
CA ASP A 83 20.19 3.09 -15.91
C ASP A 83 20.94 4.42 -15.73
N ASN A 84 20.27 5.57 -15.83
CA ASN A 84 20.90 6.89 -15.78
C ASN A 84 20.62 7.65 -14.46
N MET A 85 20.05 7.00 -13.44
CA MET A 85 19.62 7.67 -12.20
C MET A 85 20.74 8.45 -11.49
N SER A 86 21.99 7.98 -11.56
CA SER A 86 23.14 8.62 -10.92
C SER A 86 23.41 10.02 -11.49
N GLU A 87 23.33 10.18 -12.80
CA GLU A 87 23.57 11.42 -13.53
C GLU A 87 22.51 12.49 -13.18
N TYR A 88 21.27 12.05 -12.94
CA TYR A 88 20.14 12.92 -12.63
C TYR A 88 19.95 13.22 -11.14
N SER A 89 20.91 12.89 -10.27
CA SER A 89 20.78 13.02 -8.81
C SER A 89 20.27 14.40 -8.33
N LYS A 90 20.75 15.50 -8.92
CA LYS A 90 20.31 16.88 -8.58
C LYS A 90 18.85 17.12 -8.98
N GLN A 91 18.46 16.69 -10.19
CA GLN A 91 17.11 16.86 -10.71
C GLN A 91 16.10 15.97 -9.97
N MET A 92 16.51 14.75 -9.60
CA MET A 92 15.71 13.86 -8.76
C MET A 92 15.36 14.48 -7.41
N GLN A 93 16.30 15.17 -6.76
CA GLN A 93 16.03 15.91 -5.53
C GLN A 93 15.09 17.10 -5.78
N ARG A 94 15.37 17.91 -6.82
CA ARG A 94 14.54 19.08 -7.20
C ARG A 94 13.08 18.69 -7.49
N PHE A 95 12.86 17.57 -8.18
CA PHE A 95 11.54 17.08 -8.58
C PHE A 95 10.95 16.02 -7.64
N ASN A 96 11.58 15.80 -6.49
CA ASN A 96 11.12 14.87 -5.45
C ASN A 96 10.89 13.42 -5.93
N VAL A 97 11.75 12.93 -6.83
CA VAL A 97 11.70 11.55 -7.36
C VAL A 97 12.74 10.67 -6.65
N GLY A 98 12.34 9.48 -6.19
CA GLY A 98 13.25 8.45 -5.65
C GLY A 98 13.31 8.30 -4.11
N GLU A 99 12.66 9.17 -3.34
CA GLU A 99 12.86 9.29 -1.88
C GLU A 99 12.11 8.28 -0.99
N LEU A 100 11.13 7.53 -1.49
CA LEU A 100 10.31 6.65 -0.64
C LEU A 100 11.08 5.52 0.06
N LYS A 101 12.19 5.04 -0.53
CA LYS A 101 13.04 4.02 0.11
C LYS A 101 13.93 4.60 1.22
N LYS A 102 14.33 5.88 1.14
CA LYS A 102 15.25 6.52 2.10
C LYS A 102 14.55 6.91 3.40
N ILE A 103 13.32 7.40 3.31
CA ILE A 103 12.51 7.78 4.50
C ILE A 103 12.33 6.59 5.45
N ARG A 104 12.02 5.39 4.91
CA ARG A 104 11.81 4.19 5.73
C ARG A 104 13.09 3.68 6.38
N LYS A 105 14.26 3.84 5.73
CA LYS A 105 15.57 3.51 6.33
C LYS A 105 15.91 4.47 7.47
N LYS A 106 15.72 5.78 7.30
CA LYS A 106 16.00 6.81 8.32
C LYS A 106 15.13 6.64 9.57
N GLN A 107 13.88 6.22 9.41
CA GLN A 107 13.00 5.91 10.55
C GLN A 107 13.39 4.61 11.25
N ARG A 108 13.80 3.56 10.52
CA ARG A 108 14.31 2.32 11.11
C ARG A 108 15.60 2.54 11.89
N THR A 109 16.56 3.29 11.34
CA THR A 109 17.83 3.60 12.04
C THR A 109 17.58 4.43 13.29
N LYS A 110 16.77 5.50 13.22
CA LYS A 110 16.36 6.29 14.41
C LYS A 110 15.67 5.46 15.48
N LYS A 111 14.75 4.55 15.11
CA LYS A 111 14.06 3.65 16.06
C LYS A 111 15.04 2.66 16.70
N GLN A 112 16.08 2.24 15.99
CA GLN A 112 17.10 1.34 16.49
C GLN A 112 18.12 2.03 17.40
N THR A 113 18.53 3.27 17.11
CA THR A 113 19.33 4.09 18.03
C THR A 113 18.54 4.51 19.27
N LEU A 114 17.24 4.80 19.15
CA LEU A 114 16.38 5.09 20.30
C LEU A 114 16.21 3.87 21.21
N ARG A 115 16.03 2.66 20.63
CA ARG A 115 16.00 1.40 21.39
C ARG A 115 17.32 1.08 22.11
N LYS A 116 18.47 1.45 21.54
CA LYS A 116 19.78 1.27 22.19
C LYS A 116 20.07 2.29 23.30
N LYS A 117 19.33 3.41 23.37
CA LYS A 117 19.47 4.42 24.44
C LYS A 117 18.61 4.12 25.68
N ILE A 118 17.65 3.20 25.60
CA ILE A 118 16.84 2.75 26.73
C ILE A 118 17.55 1.53 27.34
N ASN A 119 18.45 1.77 28.30
CA ASN A 119 19.14 0.72 29.04
C ASN A 119 18.36 0.41 30.34
N PRO A 120 17.97 -0.85 30.63
CA PRO A 120 17.24 -1.21 31.84
C PRO A 120 18.24 -1.40 32.98
N ARG A 121 18.63 -0.32 33.66
CA ARG A 121 19.48 -0.41 34.85
C ARG A 121 19.01 0.56 35.92
N THR A 122 17.83 0.31 36.49
CA THR A 122 17.52 0.78 37.86
C THR A 122 16.40 -0.06 38.49
N THR A 123 16.75 -0.67 39.63
CA THR A 123 15.90 -1.15 40.74
C THR A 123 14.82 -2.21 40.48
N VAL A 124 15.20 -3.49 40.68
CA VAL A 124 14.28 -4.54 41.13
C VAL A 124 14.11 -4.39 42.65
N VAL A 125 12.97 -3.86 43.10
CA VAL A 125 12.53 -4.05 44.49
C VAL A 125 11.78 -5.38 44.54
N LYS A 126 12.40 -6.40 45.14
CA LYS A 126 11.72 -7.66 45.49
C LYS A 126 10.63 -7.36 46.54
N LYS A 127 9.38 -7.25 46.11
CA LYS A 127 8.23 -7.41 47.02
C LYS A 127 8.10 -8.90 47.34
N GLN A 128 8.51 -9.29 48.56
CA GLN A 128 8.15 -10.59 49.13
C GLN A 128 6.64 -10.55 49.41
N ILE A 129 5.90 -11.47 48.81
CA ILE A 129 4.48 -11.71 49.12
C ILE A 129 4.46 -12.92 50.09
N PRO A 130 3.85 -12.81 51.28
CA PRO A 130 3.73 -13.94 52.20
C PRO A 130 2.82 -15.03 51.60
N LYS A 131 3.17 -16.30 51.78
CA LYS A 131 2.31 -17.44 51.45
C LYS A 131 1.43 -17.78 52.65
N GLU A 132 0.13 -17.91 52.42
CA GLU A 132 -0.86 -18.46 53.36
C GLU A 132 -1.69 -19.55 52.64
N PRO A 133 -2.32 -20.48 53.38
CA PRO A 133 -2.26 -21.91 53.09
C PRO A 133 -3.43 -22.48 52.27
N ASN A 134 -3.17 -23.68 51.77
CA ASN A 134 -4.00 -24.54 50.93
C ASN A 134 -5.28 -25.02 51.67
N GLN A 135 -6.45 -24.83 51.07
CA GLN A 135 -7.69 -25.54 51.42
C GLN A 135 -8.35 -26.08 50.14
N ASN A 136 -8.55 -27.39 50.15
CA ASN A 136 -9.10 -28.20 49.05
C ASN A 136 -10.54 -27.80 48.67
N SER A 137 -10.89 -27.94 47.39
CA SER A 137 -11.93 -28.88 46.90
C SER A 137 -12.64 -28.41 45.63
N SER A 138 -13.10 -29.41 44.87
CA SER A 138 -14.05 -29.41 43.75
C SER A 138 -13.52 -29.14 42.33
N ALA A 139 -13.88 -30.08 41.46
CA ALA A 139 -13.51 -30.21 40.07
C ALA A 139 -14.33 -29.29 39.15
N THR A 140 -13.77 -28.85 38.03
CA THR A 140 -14.42 -28.68 36.71
C THR A 140 -13.39 -28.29 35.62
N PRO A 141 -13.67 -28.57 34.33
CA PRO A 141 -12.63 -28.88 33.33
C PRO A 141 -12.11 -27.68 32.51
N GLU A 142 -10.96 -27.95 31.85
CA GLU A 142 -10.24 -27.14 30.87
C GLU A 142 -11.10 -26.36 29.84
N PHE A 143 -10.71 -25.11 29.57
CA PHE A 143 -11.14 -24.38 28.37
C PHE A 143 -9.93 -23.70 27.68
N ASP A 144 -9.17 -24.48 26.92
CA ASP A 144 -8.09 -24.01 26.05
C ASP A 144 -8.66 -23.57 24.68
N SER A 145 -8.98 -22.28 24.55
CA SER A 145 -9.70 -21.73 23.39
C SER A 145 -8.84 -21.36 22.16
N LEU A 146 -7.56 -21.75 22.10
CA LEU A 146 -6.69 -21.41 20.98
C LEU A 146 -6.17 -22.62 20.18
N THR A 147 -6.36 -23.84 20.69
CA THR A 147 -5.84 -25.05 20.07
C THR A 147 -6.80 -25.63 19.03
N ASN A 148 -8.12 -25.41 19.20
CA ASN A 148 -9.15 -25.96 18.31
C ASN A 148 -9.42 -25.13 17.03
N PHE A 149 -9.02 -23.85 16.99
CA PHE A 149 -9.16 -23.04 15.77
C PHE A 149 -8.16 -23.47 14.67
N ARG A 150 -6.97 -23.93 15.07
CA ARG A 150 -5.92 -24.36 14.13
C ARG A 150 -6.17 -25.71 13.48
N LYS A 151 -6.99 -26.59 14.08
CA LYS A 151 -7.34 -27.90 13.50
C LYS A 151 -8.48 -27.83 12.48
N SER A 152 -9.32 -26.80 12.50
CA SER A 152 -10.42 -26.64 11.52
C SER A 152 -9.94 -26.16 10.14
N LEU A 153 -8.86 -25.39 10.08
CA LEU A 153 -8.36 -24.80 8.82
C LEU A 153 -7.43 -25.71 7.99
N LYS A 154 -7.16 -26.95 8.44
CA LYS A 154 -6.38 -27.95 7.67
C LYS A 154 -7.21 -29.07 7.04
N ARG A 155 -8.54 -28.93 7.00
CA ARG A 155 -9.45 -29.89 6.33
C ARG A 155 -10.28 -29.32 5.18
N LYS A 156 -9.97 -28.11 4.73
CA LYS A 156 -10.48 -27.56 3.48
C LYS A 156 -9.32 -26.88 2.75
N TYR A 157 -8.47 -27.71 2.18
CA TYR A 157 -7.64 -27.58 0.96
C TYR A 157 -6.60 -28.70 1.01
#